data_AF-A0A2T5YU47-F1
#
_entry.id   AF-A0A2T5YU47-F1
#
_cell.length_a   1.000
_cell.length_b   1.000
_cell.length_c   1.000
_cell.angle_alpha   90.00
_cell.angle_beta   90.00
_cell.angle_gamma   90.00
#
_symmetry.space_group_name_H-M   'P 1'
#
loop_
_entity.id
_entity.type
_entity.pdbx_description
1 polymer ?
#
loop_
_entity_poly.entity_id
_entity_poly.type
_entity_poly.pdbx_seq_one_letter_code
_entity_poly.pdbx_strand_id
1 'polypeptide(L)'
;MSSNIIAIVGRPNVGKSTLFNRLIGQRRAIMDNVSGVTRDRSYGHGDWCGKYFTVIDTGGYVHGSDDIFETEINRQVELAMNEADVILFMVDVDAGLTGLDEEFANVLRRTDKPVYVVANKADTNARMHQMGEFYSLGVGIDIFPISSQNGSGTGELLDEVVKHFKDEGVEDPDAGIPKIAVLGRPNVGKSSFVNLLLGQERNIVTDIAGTTRDAIHARYNAFGKEFIIVDTAGLRRKSKVSEDIEFYSVLRSVRALEEADVCIVILDATRGIEAQDVNIIALAEKNRKGIVILVNKWDLVEKDTHTTKKFEDEIYSRIAPISYVPIIFTSVVTKQRIHKAIEVAMDVYENKTRKIPTSKLNDLLLPDIDRYPPPAIKGKFIKIKYITQLPTHNPTFAFFCNLPQYVKEPYMRYLENRMREHFDFTGVPIRLLFKKK
;
A
#
# COMPACT_ATOMS: atom_id res chain seq x y z
N MET A 1 -1.51 11.54 -18.77
CA MET A 1 -1.23 10.19 -19.30
C MET A 1 -2.56 9.45 -19.26
N SER A 2 -2.95 8.81 -20.36
CA SER A 2 -4.12 7.94 -20.40
C SER A 2 -3.90 6.79 -19.42
N SER A 3 -4.79 6.60 -18.46
CA SER A 3 -4.78 5.40 -17.61
C SER A 3 -5.52 4.30 -18.37
N ASN A 4 -4.83 3.22 -18.73
CA ASN A 4 -5.46 2.03 -19.32
C ASN A 4 -6.46 1.44 -18.32
N ILE A 5 -7.76 1.51 -18.59
CA ILE A 5 -8.82 1.05 -17.66
C ILE A 5 -9.66 -0.06 -18.29
N ILE A 6 -9.85 -1.14 -17.53
CA ILE A 6 -10.76 -2.25 -17.82
C ILE A 6 -11.93 -2.17 -16.82
N ALA A 7 -13.17 -2.10 -17.31
CA ALA A 7 -14.35 -2.24 -16.45
C ALA A 7 -15.02 -3.60 -16.63
N ILE A 8 -15.34 -4.25 -15.53
CA ILE A 8 -16.09 -5.51 -15.50
C ILE A 8 -17.54 -5.20 -15.13
N VAL A 9 -18.47 -5.56 -16.03
CA VAL A 9 -19.92 -5.36 -15.87
C VAL A 9 -20.66 -6.67 -16.10
N GLY A 10 -21.90 -6.75 -15.62
CA GLY A 10 -22.78 -7.90 -15.80
C GLY A 10 -23.62 -8.18 -14.57
N ARG A 11 -24.60 -9.07 -14.69
CA ARG A 11 -25.56 -9.36 -13.61
C ARG A 11 -24.88 -9.96 -12.36
N PRO A 12 -25.55 -9.97 -11.19
CA PRO A 12 -25.02 -10.61 -9.98
C PRO A 12 -24.65 -12.09 -10.20
N ASN A 13 -23.67 -12.58 -9.44
CA ASN A 13 -23.25 -13.99 -9.37
C ASN A 13 -22.66 -14.63 -10.65
N VAL A 14 -22.36 -13.84 -11.71
CA VAL A 14 -21.65 -14.33 -12.91
C VAL A 14 -20.15 -14.53 -12.70
N GLY A 15 -19.60 -14.14 -11.54
CA GLY A 15 -18.18 -14.31 -11.20
C GLY A 15 -17.28 -13.09 -11.45
N LYS A 16 -17.84 -11.87 -11.52
CA LYS A 16 -17.11 -10.60 -11.67
C LYS A 16 -15.93 -10.47 -10.72
N SER A 17 -16.17 -10.61 -9.42
CA SER A 17 -15.12 -10.45 -8.41
C SER A 17 -14.05 -11.56 -8.48
N THR A 18 -14.41 -12.75 -8.97
CA THR A 18 -13.44 -13.82 -9.22
C THR A 18 -12.52 -13.46 -10.39
N LEU A 19 -13.07 -12.92 -11.49
CA LEU A 19 -12.29 -12.43 -12.62
C LEU A 19 -11.43 -11.23 -12.21
N PHE A 20 -12.01 -10.25 -11.51
CA PHE A 20 -11.31 -9.09 -10.98
C PHE A 20 -10.04 -9.50 -10.21
N ASN A 21 -10.18 -10.40 -9.23
CA ASN A 21 -9.04 -10.90 -8.44
C ASN A 21 -8.02 -11.66 -9.29
N ARG A 22 -8.44 -12.25 -10.41
CA ARG A 22 -7.53 -12.90 -11.34
C ARG A 22 -6.71 -11.90 -12.14
N LEU A 23 -7.35 -10.87 -12.68
CA LEU A 23 -6.70 -9.89 -13.56
C LEU A 23 -5.66 -9.02 -12.84
N ILE A 24 -5.81 -8.82 -11.53
CA ILE A 24 -4.88 -8.01 -10.71
C ILE A 24 -3.68 -8.83 -10.18
N GLY A 25 -3.72 -10.16 -10.28
CA GLY A 25 -2.67 -11.05 -9.76
C GLY A 25 -2.46 -10.92 -8.23
N GLN A 26 -1.21 -11.09 -7.76
CA GLN A 26 -0.84 -10.87 -6.35
C GLN A 26 -0.57 -9.40 -6.01
N ARG A 27 -0.65 -8.49 -6.98
CA ARG A 27 -0.51 -7.05 -6.76
C ARG A 27 -1.87 -6.48 -6.34
N ARG A 28 -1.84 -5.68 -5.27
CA ARG A 28 -2.94 -5.35 -4.36
C ARG A 28 -4.27 -5.03 -5.05
N ALA A 29 -5.33 -5.73 -4.65
CA ALA A 29 -6.68 -5.19 -4.69
C ALA A 29 -6.79 -4.06 -3.65
N ILE A 30 -7.29 -2.89 -4.05
CA ILE A 30 -7.93 -1.98 -3.09
C ILE A 30 -9.35 -2.51 -2.94
N MET A 31 -9.49 -3.54 -2.10
CA MET A 31 -10.74 -4.28 -1.90
C MET A 31 -11.63 -3.57 -0.87
N ASP A 32 -12.53 -2.70 -1.32
CA ASP A 32 -13.56 -2.12 -0.45
C ASP A 32 -14.66 -3.17 -0.18
N ASN A 33 -14.35 -4.13 0.70
CA ASN A 33 -15.32 -5.12 1.18
C ASN A 33 -15.91 -4.70 2.53
N VAL A 34 -17.09 -4.07 2.49
CA VAL A 34 -17.96 -3.90 3.67
C VAL A 34 -19.41 -4.21 3.29
N SER A 35 -19.88 -5.37 3.76
CA SER A 35 -21.31 -5.67 3.86
C SER A 35 -22.01 -4.59 4.69
N GLY A 36 -22.94 -3.85 4.06
CA GLY A 36 -23.80 -2.88 4.73
C GLY A 36 -23.62 -1.43 4.26
N VAL A 37 -24.31 -1.11 3.14
CA VAL A 37 -24.73 0.21 2.64
C VAL A 37 -23.65 1.17 2.07
N THR A 38 -23.82 1.41 0.75
CA THR A 38 -23.24 2.39 -0.20
C THR A 38 -21.85 2.16 -0.81
N ARG A 39 -21.90 1.86 -2.13
CA ARG A 39 -20.92 2.01 -3.24
C ARG A 39 -19.85 0.92 -3.36
N ASP A 40 -20.30 -0.24 -3.81
CA ASP A 40 -19.50 -1.42 -4.16
C ASP A 40 -18.67 -1.17 -5.43
N ARG A 41 -17.50 -0.54 -5.34
CA ARG A 41 -16.53 -0.53 -6.46
C ARG A 41 -15.18 -1.01 -5.98
N SER A 42 -14.65 -2.03 -6.63
CA SER A 42 -13.28 -2.49 -6.37
C SER A 42 -12.37 -2.02 -7.49
N TYR A 43 -11.23 -1.43 -7.10
CA TYR A 43 -10.16 -1.02 -8.02
C TYR A 43 -8.93 -1.89 -7.76
N GLY A 44 -8.26 -2.31 -8.84
CA GLY A 44 -7.01 -3.03 -8.72
C GLY A 44 -6.13 -2.84 -9.94
N HIS A 45 -4.85 -3.14 -9.80
CA HIS A 45 -3.86 -2.97 -10.86
C HIS A 45 -3.40 -4.32 -11.36
N GLY A 46 -3.40 -4.50 -12.68
CA GLY A 46 -2.93 -5.69 -13.36
C GLY A 46 -1.83 -5.36 -14.37
N ASP A 47 -1.10 -6.39 -14.76
CA ASP A 47 -0.16 -6.33 -15.87
C ASP A 47 -0.37 -7.53 -16.80
N TRP A 48 -0.21 -7.30 -18.10
CA TRP A 48 -0.20 -8.35 -19.10
C TRP A 48 0.72 -7.95 -20.25
N CYS A 49 1.69 -8.80 -20.58
CA CYS A 49 2.65 -8.57 -21.67
C CYS A 49 3.33 -7.18 -21.65
N GLY A 50 3.64 -6.66 -20.45
CA GLY A 50 4.26 -5.33 -20.28
C GLY A 50 3.29 -4.15 -20.42
N LYS A 51 1.99 -4.41 -20.55
CA LYS A 51 0.93 -3.41 -20.48
C LYS A 51 0.32 -3.41 -19.08
N TYR A 52 0.36 -2.27 -18.42
CA TYR A 52 -0.21 -2.03 -17.10
C TYR A 52 -1.58 -1.36 -17.23
N PHE A 53 -2.53 -1.82 -16.42
CA PHE A 53 -3.91 -1.36 -16.47
C PHE A 53 -4.57 -1.40 -15.10
N THR A 54 -5.63 -0.61 -14.95
CA THR A 54 -6.52 -0.62 -13.80
C THR A 54 -7.78 -1.41 -14.14
N VAL A 55 -8.17 -2.32 -13.26
CA VAL A 55 -9.41 -3.09 -13.35
C VAL A 55 -10.42 -2.48 -12.38
N ILE A 56 -11.65 -2.32 -12.83
CA ILE A 56 -12.78 -1.84 -12.04
C ILE A 56 -13.85 -2.93 -12.01
N ASP A 57 -14.16 -3.46 -10.83
CA ASP A 57 -15.37 -4.28 -10.61
C ASP A 57 -16.51 -3.34 -10.23
N THR A 58 -17.54 -3.28 -11.09
CA THR A 58 -18.66 -2.36 -10.91
C THR A 58 -19.68 -2.80 -9.85
N GLY A 59 -19.46 -3.95 -9.17
CA GLY A 59 -20.11 -4.37 -7.92
C GLY A 59 -21.64 -4.35 -7.93
N GLY A 60 -22.27 -5.53 -7.83
CA GLY A 60 -23.73 -5.66 -7.88
C GLY A 60 -24.33 -6.14 -6.57
N TYR A 61 -25.02 -5.25 -5.84
CA TYR A 61 -26.04 -5.64 -4.88
C TYR A 61 -27.28 -4.76 -5.06
N VAL A 62 -28.35 -5.37 -5.57
CA VAL A 62 -29.68 -4.76 -5.60
C VAL A 62 -30.63 -5.70 -4.88
N HIS A 63 -31.23 -5.20 -3.80
CA HIS A 63 -32.45 -5.76 -3.22
C HIS A 63 -33.57 -4.78 -3.57
N GLY A 64 -34.51 -5.18 -4.42
CA GLY A 64 -35.58 -4.28 -4.85
C GLY A 64 -36.46 -4.84 -5.96
N SER A 65 -37.47 -4.08 -6.34
CA SER A 65 -38.37 -4.28 -7.49
C SER A 65 -37.65 -4.03 -8.83
N ASP A 66 -38.27 -4.43 -9.95
CA ASP A 66 -37.72 -4.34 -11.31
C ASP A 66 -37.22 -2.92 -11.67
N ASP A 67 -37.93 -1.85 -11.30
CA ASP A 67 -37.53 -0.45 -11.56
C ASP A 67 -36.18 -0.05 -10.93
N ILE A 68 -35.82 -0.66 -9.79
CA ILE A 68 -34.56 -0.37 -9.06
C ILE A 68 -33.40 -1.09 -9.75
N PHE A 69 -33.64 -2.27 -10.34
CA PHE A 69 -32.63 -2.99 -11.10
C PHE A 69 -32.25 -2.25 -12.38
N GLU A 70 -33.23 -1.79 -13.17
CA GLU A 70 -32.96 -1.09 -14.43
C GLU A 70 -32.14 0.20 -14.20
N THR A 71 -32.48 0.96 -13.17
CA THR A 71 -31.76 2.20 -12.80
C THR A 71 -30.30 1.91 -12.43
N GLU A 72 -30.05 0.85 -11.67
CA GLU A 72 -28.70 0.50 -11.22
C GLU A 72 -27.87 -0.12 -12.34
N ILE A 73 -28.47 -0.91 -13.24
CA ILE A 73 -27.82 -1.44 -14.45
C ILE A 73 -27.36 -0.28 -15.35
N ASN A 74 -28.27 0.65 -15.66
CA ASN A 74 -27.95 1.84 -16.46
C ASN A 74 -26.79 2.61 -15.85
N ARG A 75 -26.82 2.82 -14.53
CA ARG A 75 -25.76 3.50 -13.81
C ARG A 75 -24.42 2.76 -13.91
N GLN A 76 -24.38 1.46 -13.65
CA GLN A 76 -23.15 0.65 -13.73
C GLN A 76 -22.52 0.71 -15.13
N VAL A 77 -23.35 0.56 -16.17
CA VAL A 77 -22.90 0.58 -17.55
C VAL A 77 -22.46 1.98 -17.98
N GLU A 78 -23.21 3.04 -17.67
CA GLU A 78 -22.82 4.43 -17.99
C GLU A 78 -21.47 4.79 -17.38
N LEU A 79 -21.22 4.36 -16.15
CA LEU A 79 -19.94 4.60 -15.49
C LEU A 79 -18.79 3.86 -16.18
N ALA A 80 -18.98 2.58 -16.51
CA ALA A 80 -18.02 1.81 -17.30
C ALA A 80 -17.77 2.48 -18.67
N MET A 81 -18.83 2.94 -19.32
CA MET A 81 -18.78 3.67 -20.59
C MET A 81 -18.09 5.02 -20.49
N ASN A 82 -18.05 5.67 -19.33
CA ASN A 82 -17.34 6.94 -19.14
C ASN A 82 -15.86 6.73 -18.80
N GLU A 83 -15.55 5.80 -17.90
CA GLU A 83 -14.21 5.65 -17.31
C GLU A 83 -13.30 4.64 -18.04
N ALA A 84 -13.83 3.58 -18.63
CA ALA A 84 -13.01 2.47 -19.13
C ALA A 84 -12.47 2.68 -20.55
N ASP A 85 -11.31 2.14 -20.89
CA ASP A 85 -10.90 2.02 -22.29
C ASP A 85 -11.49 0.74 -22.91
N VAL A 86 -11.67 -0.31 -22.11
CA VAL A 86 -12.25 -1.59 -22.52
C VAL A 86 -13.27 -2.08 -21.50
N ILE A 87 -14.40 -2.61 -21.98
CA ILE A 87 -15.48 -3.15 -21.14
C ILE A 87 -15.54 -4.67 -21.29
N LEU A 88 -15.51 -5.38 -20.17
CA LEU A 88 -15.72 -6.83 -20.08
C LEU A 88 -17.15 -7.08 -19.59
N PHE A 89 -18.03 -7.53 -20.48
CA PHE A 89 -19.39 -7.89 -20.15
C PHE A 89 -19.47 -9.39 -19.80
N MET A 90 -19.57 -9.69 -18.51
CA MET A 90 -19.58 -11.07 -18.02
C MET A 90 -20.98 -11.70 -18.01
N VAL A 91 -21.05 -12.90 -18.56
CA VAL A 91 -22.22 -13.79 -18.54
C VAL A 91 -21.82 -15.15 -17.95
N ASP A 92 -22.81 -15.95 -17.57
CA ASP A 92 -22.60 -17.24 -16.89
C ASP A 92 -23.12 -18.39 -17.76
N VAL A 93 -22.20 -19.23 -18.24
CA VAL A 93 -22.51 -20.36 -19.11
C VAL A 93 -23.41 -21.38 -18.42
N ASP A 94 -23.28 -21.58 -17.10
CA ASP A 94 -24.06 -22.60 -16.38
C ASP A 94 -25.54 -22.20 -16.24
N ALA A 95 -25.79 -20.89 -16.10
CA ALA A 95 -27.14 -20.34 -15.97
C ALA A 95 -27.77 -20.00 -17.34
N GLY A 96 -26.93 -19.85 -18.36
CA GLY A 96 -27.31 -19.44 -19.70
C GLY A 96 -27.78 -17.98 -19.80
N LEU A 97 -28.35 -17.65 -20.96
CA LEU A 97 -28.88 -16.34 -21.31
C LEU A 97 -30.11 -15.98 -20.45
N THR A 98 -30.08 -14.80 -19.82
CA THR A 98 -31.18 -14.29 -19.01
C THR A 98 -31.64 -12.91 -19.48
N GLY A 99 -32.87 -12.50 -19.12
CA GLY A 99 -33.39 -11.17 -19.45
C GLY A 99 -32.52 -10.02 -18.91
N LEU A 100 -31.89 -10.19 -17.74
CA LEU A 100 -30.94 -9.21 -17.21
C LEU A 100 -29.72 -9.07 -18.12
N ASP A 101 -29.24 -10.16 -18.75
CA ASP A 101 -28.12 -10.08 -19.70
C ASP A 101 -28.53 -9.30 -20.96
N GLU A 102 -29.78 -9.45 -21.42
CA GLU A 102 -30.32 -8.64 -22.52
C GLU A 102 -30.43 -7.15 -22.17
N GLU A 103 -30.83 -6.82 -20.94
CA GLU A 103 -30.87 -5.44 -20.43
C GLU A 103 -29.47 -4.81 -20.43
N PHE A 104 -28.46 -5.50 -19.86
CA PHE A 104 -27.07 -5.04 -19.93
C PHE A 104 -26.60 -4.85 -21.37
N ALA A 105 -26.89 -5.80 -22.27
CA ALA A 105 -26.52 -5.69 -23.67
C ALA A 105 -27.19 -4.50 -24.38
N ASN A 106 -28.47 -4.23 -24.11
CA ASN A 106 -29.20 -3.10 -24.70
C ASN A 106 -28.57 -1.75 -24.35
N VAL A 107 -28.05 -1.59 -23.13
CA VAL A 107 -27.33 -0.37 -22.73
C VAL A 107 -25.94 -0.34 -23.36
N LEU A 108 -25.21 -1.45 -23.31
CA LEU A 108 -23.85 -1.55 -23.85
C LEU A 108 -23.77 -1.33 -25.37
N ARG A 109 -24.81 -1.65 -26.14
CA ARG A 109 -24.85 -1.35 -27.60
C ARG A 109 -24.75 0.14 -27.92
N ARG A 110 -24.96 1.03 -26.96
CA ARG A 110 -24.87 2.49 -27.14
C ARG A 110 -23.44 3.03 -27.01
N THR A 111 -22.46 2.19 -26.66
CA THR A 111 -21.07 2.60 -26.48
C THR A 111 -20.25 2.46 -27.75
N ASP A 112 -19.33 3.41 -27.98
CA ASP A 112 -18.30 3.30 -29.00
C ASP A 112 -17.02 2.61 -28.48
N LYS A 113 -17.00 2.26 -27.18
CA LYS A 113 -15.85 1.59 -26.56
C LYS A 113 -15.82 0.11 -26.91
N PRO A 114 -14.63 -0.51 -27.01
CA PRO A 114 -14.51 -1.95 -27.23
C PRO A 114 -15.14 -2.73 -26.07
N VAL A 115 -16.11 -3.58 -26.40
CA VAL A 115 -16.78 -4.49 -25.46
C VAL A 115 -16.40 -5.92 -25.81
N TYR A 116 -16.03 -6.72 -24.82
CA TYR A 116 -15.84 -8.16 -24.96
C TYR A 116 -16.86 -8.89 -24.09
N VAL A 117 -17.56 -9.86 -24.68
CA VAL A 117 -18.45 -10.74 -23.90
C VAL A 117 -17.60 -11.84 -23.29
N VAL A 118 -17.72 -12.04 -22.00
CA VAL A 118 -16.90 -12.97 -21.22
C VAL A 118 -17.82 -14.05 -20.66
N ALA A 119 -17.87 -15.18 -21.35
CA ALA A 119 -18.68 -16.34 -20.99
C ALA A 119 -17.96 -17.16 -19.91
N ASN A 120 -18.26 -16.84 -18.65
CA ASN A 120 -17.57 -17.39 -17.49
C ASN A 120 -18.12 -18.78 -17.09
N LYS A 121 -17.34 -19.50 -16.26
CA LYS A 121 -17.60 -20.89 -15.83
C LYS A 121 -17.53 -21.92 -16.96
N ALA A 122 -16.79 -21.62 -18.02
CA ALA A 122 -16.49 -22.56 -19.11
C ALA A 122 -15.31 -23.49 -18.76
N ASP A 123 -15.41 -24.26 -17.67
CA ASP A 123 -14.34 -25.13 -17.16
C ASP A 123 -14.18 -26.45 -17.94
N THR A 124 -15.09 -26.77 -18.87
CA THR A 124 -15.02 -27.96 -19.72
C THR A 124 -15.31 -27.63 -21.19
N ASN A 125 -14.81 -28.44 -22.12
CA ASN A 125 -15.09 -28.27 -23.56
C ASN A 125 -16.60 -28.27 -23.87
N ALA A 126 -17.38 -29.11 -23.18
CA ALA A 126 -18.83 -29.15 -23.34
C ALA A 126 -19.48 -27.80 -22.98
N ARG A 127 -19.02 -27.15 -21.91
CA ARG A 127 -19.48 -25.81 -21.49
C ARG A 127 -19.00 -24.73 -22.46
N MET A 128 -17.78 -24.82 -22.99
CA MET A 128 -17.34 -23.87 -24.04
C MET A 128 -18.28 -23.89 -25.26
N HIS A 129 -18.80 -25.05 -25.65
CA HIS A 129 -19.77 -25.13 -26.76
C HIS A 129 -21.12 -24.46 -26.46
N GLN A 130 -21.48 -24.30 -25.18
CA GLN A 130 -22.72 -23.61 -24.78
C GLN A 130 -22.61 -22.09 -24.92
N MET A 131 -21.41 -21.52 -25.15
CA MET A 131 -21.27 -20.08 -25.35
C MET A 131 -22.02 -19.54 -26.57
N GLY A 132 -22.37 -20.43 -27.53
CA GLY A 132 -22.99 -20.06 -28.80
C GLY A 132 -24.29 -19.28 -28.65
N GLU A 133 -25.04 -19.47 -27.57
CA GLU A 133 -26.28 -18.73 -27.33
C GLU A 133 -26.04 -17.23 -27.07
N PHE A 134 -24.88 -16.85 -26.51
CA PHE A 134 -24.59 -15.46 -26.17
C PHE A 134 -24.33 -14.57 -27.40
N TYR A 135 -24.13 -15.15 -28.59
CA TYR A 135 -24.13 -14.39 -29.85
C TYR A 135 -25.46 -13.65 -30.07
N SER A 136 -26.57 -14.17 -29.54
CA SER A 136 -27.89 -13.55 -29.65
C SER A 136 -27.97 -12.16 -28.98
N LEU A 137 -27.07 -11.85 -28.03
CA LEU A 137 -27.02 -10.54 -27.36
C LEU A 137 -26.71 -9.40 -28.35
N GLY A 138 -26.06 -9.71 -29.48
CA GLY A 138 -25.72 -8.75 -30.53
C GLY A 138 -24.86 -7.59 -30.02
N VAL A 139 -23.98 -7.87 -29.05
CA VAL A 139 -23.10 -6.90 -28.40
C VAL A 139 -21.69 -7.50 -28.28
N GLY A 140 -20.69 -6.63 -28.29
CA GLY A 140 -19.29 -7.02 -28.18
C GLY A 140 -18.62 -7.30 -29.53
N ILE A 141 -17.30 -7.21 -29.52
CA ILE A 141 -16.43 -7.50 -30.67
C ILE A 141 -16.32 -9.01 -30.86
N ASP A 142 -16.19 -9.73 -29.74
CA ASP A 142 -16.02 -11.18 -29.70
C ASP A 142 -16.47 -11.74 -28.33
N ILE A 143 -16.62 -13.07 -28.27
CA ILE A 143 -17.04 -13.82 -27.07
C ILE A 143 -15.91 -14.74 -26.61
N PHE A 144 -15.47 -14.55 -25.37
CA PHE A 144 -14.40 -15.34 -24.76
C PHE A 144 -14.96 -16.31 -23.72
N PRO A 145 -14.86 -17.64 -23.95
CA PRO A 145 -15.16 -18.63 -22.93
C PRO A 145 -14.00 -18.69 -21.92
N ILE A 146 -14.30 -18.40 -20.65
CA ILE A 146 -13.28 -18.42 -19.60
C ILE A 146 -13.72 -19.22 -18.37
N SER A 147 -12.73 -19.64 -17.58
CA SER A 147 -12.94 -20.07 -16.21
C SER A 147 -12.19 -19.11 -15.29
N SER A 148 -12.90 -18.13 -14.70
CA SER A 148 -12.28 -17.19 -13.76
C SER A 148 -11.69 -17.90 -12.53
N GLN A 149 -12.26 -19.05 -12.13
CA GLN A 149 -11.74 -19.81 -10.99
C GLN A 149 -10.39 -20.45 -11.30
N ASN A 150 -10.25 -21.11 -12.45
CA ASN A 150 -9.07 -21.90 -12.79
C ASN A 150 -8.07 -21.16 -13.70
N GLY A 151 -8.49 -20.05 -14.32
CA GLY A 151 -7.68 -19.18 -15.18
C GLY A 151 -7.71 -19.49 -16.68
N SER A 152 -8.34 -20.59 -17.10
CA SER A 152 -8.48 -20.95 -18.52
C SER A 152 -9.16 -19.84 -19.33
N GLY A 153 -8.64 -19.53 -20.52
CA GLY A 153 -9.21 -18.52 -21.44
C GLY A 153 -8.90 -17.07 -21.07
N THR A 154 -8.35 -16.80 -19.87
CA THR A 154 -8.10 -15.42 -19.43
C THR A 154 -6.90 -14.76 -20.11
N GLY A 155 -5.92 -15.55 -20.56
CA GLY A 155 -4.78 -15.04 -21.31
C GLY A 155 -5.18 -14.60 -22.71
N GLU A 156 -5.96 -15.42 -23.42
CA GLU A 156 -6.49 -15.12 -24.75
C GLU A 156 -7.39 -13.88 -24.73
N LEU A 157 -8.22 -13.73 -23.70
CA LEU A 157 -8.99 -12.50 -23.47
C LEU A 157 -8.06 -11.29 -23.30
N LEU A 158 -7.05 -11.39 -22.44
CA LEU A 158 -6.14 -10.28 -22.16
C LEU A 158 -5.29 -9.91 -23.38
N ASP A 159 -4.89 -10.88 -24.21
CA ASP A 159 -4.17 -10.65 -25.47
C ASP A 159 -4.96 -9.74 -26.42
N GLU A 160 -6.29 -9.88 -26.49
CA GLU A 160 -7.14 -8.98 -27.28
C GLU A 160 -7.39 -7.63 -26.58
N VAL A 161 -7.63 -7.64 -25.26
CA VAL A 161 -7.89 -6.42 -24.48
C VAL A 161 -6.73 -5.43 -24.59
N VAL A 162 -5.48 -5.90 -24.43
CA VAL A 162 -4.31 -5.01 -24.41
C VAL A 162 -4.02 -4.34 -25.75
N LYS A 163 -4.58 -4.84 -26.86
CA LYS A 163 -4.43 -4.21 -28.19
C LYS A 163 -5.10 -2.86 -28.28
N HIS A 164 -6.07 -2.57 -27.40
CA HIS A 164 -6.76 -1.28 -27.33
C HIS A 164 -6.01 -0.24 -26.50
N PHE A 165 -4.95 -0.63 -25.78
CA PHE A 165 -4.16 0.27 -24.96
C PHE A 165 -3.12 1.04 -25.79
N LYS A 166 -3.21 2.37 -25.76
CA LYS A 166 -2.37 3.28 -26.57
C LYS A 166 -0.91 3.29 -26.13
N ASP A 167 -0.65 3.07 -24.84
CA ASP A 167 0.68 3.10 -24.24
C ASP A 167 0.85 1.92 -23.28
N GLU A 168 2.05 1.75 -22.71
CA GLU A 168 2.35 0.66 -21.77
C GLU A 168 1.63 0.81 -20.43
N GLY A 169 1.01 1.96 -20.14
CA GLY A 169 0.50 2.27 -18.82
C GLY A 169 1.61 2.53 -17.81
N VAL A 170 1.25 2.70 -16.56
CA VAL A 170 2.18 2.95 -15.45
C VAL A 170 2.23 1.72 -14.55
N GLU A 171 3.42 1.12 -14.35
CA GLU A 171 3.60 -0.10 -13.54
C GLU A 171 3.09 0.04 -12.10
N ASP A 172 3.41 1.16 -11.47
CA ASP A 172 2.93 1.51 -10.15
C ASP A 172 2.53 3.00 -10.18
N PRO A 173 1.22 3.32 -10.26
CA PRO A 173 0.76 4.71 -10.28
C PRO A 173 1.08 5.45 -8.97
N ASP A 174 1.41 4.72 -7.90
CA ASP A 174 1.86 5.27 -6.62
C ASP A 174 3.39 5.24 -6.49
N ALA A 175 4.14 4.94 -7.56
CA ALA A 175 5.59 4.91 -7.54
C ALA A 175 6.17 6.25 -7.08
N GLY A 176 7.04 6.20 -6.06
CA GLY A 176 7.66 7.39 -5.48
C GLY A 176 6.76 8.19 -4.54
N ILE A 177 5.51 7.77 -4.32
CA ILE A 177 4.63 8.35 -3.32
C ILE A 177 4.84 7.60 -1.99
N PRO A 178 5.30 8.28 -0.92
CA PRO A 178 5.51 7.64 0.37
C PRO A 178 4.25 6.98 0.92
N LYS A 179 4.37 5.72 1.34
CA LYS A 179 3.31 4.99 2.04
C LYS A 179 3.55 5.08 3.56
N ILE A 180 2.57 5.56 4.31
CA ILE A 180 2.65 5.79 5.76
C ILE A 180 1.62 4.93 6.49
N ALA A 181 2.06 4.09 7.43
CA ALA A 181 1.17 3.36 8.33
C ALA A 181 1.09 4.04 9.70
N VAL A 182 -0.09 4.06 10.31
CA VAL A 182 -0.30 4.55 11.68
C VAL A 182 -0.54 3.36 12.61
N LEU A 183 0.44 3.08 13.47
CA LEU A 183 0.51 1.91 14.34
C LEU A 183 0.46 2.32 15.82
N GLY A 184 0.28 1.34 16.70
CA GLY A 184 0.20 1.54 18.15
C GLY A 184 -0.88 0.68 18.80
N ARG A 185 -0.93 0.69 20.13
CA ARG A 185 -1.91 -0.12 20.90
C ARG A 185 -3.35 0.38 20.77
N PRO A 186 -4.35 -0.40 21.18
CA PRO A 186 -5.72 0.10 21.29
C PRO A 186 -5.78 1.38 22.14
N ASN A 187 -6.67 2.31 21.77
CA ASN A 187 -7.01 3.52 22.55
C ASN A 187 -5.91 4.58 22.77
N VAL A 188 -4.75 4.45 22.11
CA VAL A 188 -3.67 5.48 22.11
C VAL A 188 -4.01 6.71 21.25
N GLY A 189 -5.09 6.66 20.45
CA GLY A 189 -5.56 7.77 19.62
C GLY A 189 -5.30 7.65 18.12
N LYS A 190 -4.95 6.46 17.61
CA LYS A 190 -4.73 6.20 16.16
C LYS A 190 -5.89 6.64 15.27
N SER A 191 -7.10 6.17 15.58
CA SER A 191 -8.30 6.50 14.78
C SER A 191 -8.60 8.00 14.83
N SER A 192 -8.43 8.63 15.99
CA SER A 192 -8.60 10.09 16.13
C SER A 192 -7.57 10.86 15.31
N PHE A 193 -6.31 10.42 15.32
CA PHE A 193 -5.24 11.02 14.52
C PHE A 193 -5.54 10.92 13.02
N VAL A 194 -5.89 9.72 12.54
CA VAL A 194 -6.20 9.52 11.12
C VAL A 194 -7.48 10.24 10.71
N ASN A 195 -8.53 10.25 11.53
CA ASN A 195 -9.74 11.02 11.25
C ASN A 195 -9.50 12.53 11.25
N LEU A 196 -8.59 13.04 12.09
CA LEU A 196 -8.19 14.44 12.06
C LEU A 196 -7.49 14.80 10.75
N LEU A 197 -6.67 13.89 10.20
CA LEU A 197 -6.07 14.06 8.88
C LEU A 197 -7.13 14.01 7.78
N LEU A 198 -8.02 12.99 7.80
CA LEU A 198 -9.08 12.77 6.80
C LEU A 198 -10.14 13.90 6.81
N GLY A 199 -10.42 14.48 7.98
CA GLY A 199 -11.46 15.51 8.15
C GLY A 199 -11.08 16.88 7.61
N GLN A 200 -9.85 17.07 7.11
CA GLN A 200 -9.45 18.26 6.39
C GLN A 200 -9.66 18.03 4.89
N GLU A 201 -10.88 18.24 4.38
CA GLU A 201 -11.26 18.01 2.98
C GLU A 201 -10.30 18.66 1.96
N ARG A 202 -9.58 19.72 2.34
CA ARG A 202 -8.60 20.43 1.51
C ARG A 202 -7.30 19.66 1.23
N ASN A 203 -7.01 18.58 1.96
CA ASN A 203 -5.73 17.86 1.86
C ASN A 203 -5.85 16.51 1.16
N ILE A 204 -7.05 16.11 0.72
CA ILE A 204 -7.26 14.86 -0.02
C ILE A 204 -7.21 15.19 -1.51
N VAL A 205 -6.30 14.56 -2.25
CA VAL A 205 -6.23 14.70 -3.71
C VAL A 205 -7.13 13.63 -4.32
N THR A 206 -8.20 14.04 -4.98
CA THR A 206 -9.18 13.18 -5.65
C THR A 206 -9.05 13.21 -7.17
N ASP A 207 -7.84 13.36 -7.71
CA ASP A 207 -7.66 13.65 -9.14
C ASP A 207 -7.30 12.42 -10.00
N ILE A 208 -7.52 11.20 -9.49
CA ILE A 208 -7.61 10.02 -10.35
C ILE A 208 -9.08 9.67 -10.51
N ALA A 209 -9.59 9.79 -11.75
CA ALA A 209 -10.93 9.34 -12.12
C ALA A 209 -11.15 7.91 -11.62
N GLY A 210 -12.22 7.70 -10.83
CA GLY A 210 -12.51 6.42 -10.19
C GLY A 210 -12.07 6.30 -8.71
N THR A 211 -11.30 7.22 -8.14
CA THR A 211 -11.00 7.13 -6.70
C THR A 211 -12.15 7.66 -5.83
N THR A 212 -13.07 6.79 -5.40
CA THR A 212 -14.11 7.17 -4.42
C THR A 212 -13.50 7.35 -3.02
N ARG A 213 -14.12 8.24 -2.23
CA ARG A 213 -13.73 8.72 -0.88
C ARG A 213 -13.47 7.66 0.22
N ASP A 214 -13.52 6.37 -0.09
CA ASP A 214 -13.50 5.26 0.87
C ASP A 214 -12.44 4.17 0.61
N ALA A 215 -11.43 4.45 -0.21
CA ALA A 215 -10.31 3.53 -0.43
C ALA A 215 -9.57 3.12 0.87
N ILE A 216 -9.18 1.83 0.97
CA ILE A 216 -8.26 1.26 1.99
C ILE A 216 -7.00 2.13 2.20
N HIS A 217 -6.61 2.84 1.15
CA HIS A 217 -5.50 3.76 1.10
C HIS A 217 -6.03 5.17 0.80
N ALA A 218 -5.68 6.15 1.63
CA ALA A 218 -6.05 7.54 1.36
C ALA A 218 -4.82 8.31 0.88
N ARG A 219 -4.88 8.85 -0.34
CA ARG A 219 -3.86 9.76 -0.89
C ARG A 219 -4.09 11.18 -0.36
N TYR A 220 -3.03 11.76 0.16
CA TYR A 220 -3.02 13.10 0.73
C TYR A 220 -2.01 13.96 0.02
N ASN A 221 -2.32 15.24 -0.08
CA ASN A 221 -1.36 16.29 -0.34
C ASN A 221 -1.42 17.27 0.83
N ALA A 222 -0.33 17.32 1.59
CA ALA A 222 -0.15 18.29 2.65
C ALA A 222 1.19 18.98 2.41
N PHE A 223 1.18 20.31 2.46
CA PHE A 223 2.40 21.12 2.32
C PHE A 223 3.14 20.90 0.99
N GLY A 224 2.41 20.58 -0.09
CA GLY A 224 2.99 20.32 -1.41
C GLY A 224 3.72 18.97 -1.51
N LYS A 225 3.60 18.11 -0.49
CA LYS A 225 4.12 16.74 -0.51
C LYS A 225 2.95 15.76 -0.51
N GLU A 226 2.99 14.82 -1.45
CA GLU A 226 2.00 13.75 -1.55
C GLU A 226 2.42 12.50 -0.79
N PHE A 227 1.48 11.84 -0.13
CA PHE A 227 1.69 10.57 0.56
C PHE A 227 0.40 9.76 0.65
N ILE A 228 0.52 8.47 0.96
CA ILE A 228 -0.60 7.54 1.08
C ILE A 228 -0.66 7.02 2.52
N ILE A 229 -1.80 7.14 3.19
CA ILE A 229 -2.04 6.47 4.47
C ILE A 229 -2.52 5.05 4.19
N VAL A 230 -1.80 4.06 4.74
CA VAL A 230 -2.10 2.63 4.61
C VAL A 230 -3.11 2.20 5.69
N ASP A 231 -4.05 1.33 5.32
CA ASP A 231 -5.06 0.69 6.20
C ASP A 231 -6.01 1.68 6.91
N THR A 232 -6.67 2.56 6.14
CA THR A 232 -7.66 3.53 6.64
C THR A 232 -9.03 2.91 6.97
N ALA A 233 -9.36 1.76 6.35
CA ALA A 233 -10.64 1.07 6.49
C ALA A 233 -10.94 0.63 7.94
N GLY A 234 -9.90 0.27 8.70
CA GLY A 234 -10.03 -0.05 10.13
C GLY A 234 -10.20 1.16 11.05
N LEU A 235 -9.84 2.37 10.60
CA LEU A 235 -9.79 3.58 11.43
C LEU A 235 -11.06 4.44 11.33
N ARG A 236 -11.77 4.41 10.19
CA ARG A 236 -13.06 5.10 10.00
C ARG A 236 -14.25 4.42 10.70
N ARG A 237 -14.21 3.10 10.92
CA ARG A 237 -15.34 2.30 11.44
C ARG A 237 -15.66 2.46 12.94
N LYS A 238 -14.95 3.30 13.69
CA LYS A 238 -15.10 3.43 15.15
C LYS A 238 -16.32 4.20 15.65
N SER A 239 -17.35 4.41 14.83
CA SER A 239 -18.59 5.05 15.32
C SER A 239 -19.64 4.06 15.85
N LYS A 240 -19.69 2.77 15.44
CA LYS A 240 -20.87 1.93 15.79
C LYS A 240 -20.75 0.41 16.00
N VAL A 241 -19.57 -0.21 16.08
CA VAL A 241 -19.49 -1.67 16.31
C VAL A 241 -18.54 -2.02 17.44
N SER A 242 -19.08 -2.60 18.52
CA SER A 242 -18.32 -3.36 19.50
C SER A 242 -17.99 -4.72 18.88
N GLU A 243 -16.75 -4.94 18.48
CA GLU A 243 -16.32 -6.28 18.09
C GLU A 243 -15.04 -6.64 18.82
N ASP A 244 -15.19 -7.58 19.75
CA ASP A 244 -14.19 -8.58 20.06
C ASP A 244 -13.60 -9.11 18.74
N ILE A 245 -12.34 -8.77 18.44
CA ILE A 245 -11.28 -9.70 18.00
C ILE A 245 -9.96 -8.87 17.94
N GLU A 246 -9.19 -8.85 19.03
CA GLU A 246 -7.84 -8.25 19.05
C GLU A 246 -6.89 -8.89 18.01
N PHE A 247 -7.08 -10.17 17.71
CA PHE A 247 -6.25 -10.93 16.76
C PHE A 247 -6.26 -10.35 15.33
N TYR A 248 -7.42 -9.94 14.81
CA TYR A 248 -7.52 -9.33 13.48
C TYR A 248 -6.92 -7.91 13.46
N SER A 249 -6.96 -7.17 14.58
CA SER A 249 -6.28 -5.88 14.70
C SER A 249 -4.75 -6.01 14.60
N VAL A 250 -4.19 -7.10 15.13
CA VAL A 250 -2.75 -7.38 15.04
C VAL A 250 -2.36 -7.76 13.61
N LEU A 251 -3.08 -8.70 12.98
CA LEU A 251 -2.81 -9.10 11.59
C LEU A 251 -2.91 -7.93 10.61
N ARG A 252 -3.89 -7.03 10.79
CA ARG A 252 -4.01 -5.80 9.99
C ARG A 252 -2.83 -4.85 10.19
N SER A 253 -2.42 -4.64 11.45
CA SER A 253 -1.25 -3.80 11.76
C SER A 253 0.04 -4.34 11.13
N VAL A 254 0.20 -5.67 11.06
CA VAL A 254 1.33 -6.32 10.38
C VAL A 254 1.29 -6.06 8.87
N ARG A 255 0.14 -6.26 8.22
CA ARG A 255 -0.01 -5.95 6.79
C ARG A 255 0.29 -4.48 6.51
N ALA A 256 -0.33 -3.56 7.25
CA ALA A 256 -0.09 -2.12 7.08
C ALA A 256 1.39 -1.76 7.21
N LEU A 257 2.09 -2.37 8.17
CA LEU A 257 3.54 -2.21 8.35
C LEU A 257 4.34 -2.75 7.16
N GLU A 258 4.04 -3.96 6.69
CA GLU A 258 4.71 -4.57 5.52
C GLU A 258 4.56 -3.70 4.27
N GLU A 259 3.41 -3.05 4.13
CA GLU A 259 3.07 -2.21 2.99
C GLU A 259 3.65 -0.79 3.03
N ALA A 260 3.93 -0.26 4.23
CA ALA A 260 4.39 1.10 4.41
C ALA A 260 5.88 1.29 4.13
N ASP A 261 6.28 2.51 3.79
CA ASP A 261 7.67 2.97 3.80
C ASP A 261 8.07 3.50 5.17
N VAL A 262 7.15 4.24 5.81
CA VAL A 262 7.31 4.87 7.13
C VAL A 262 6.15 4.47 8.05
N CYS A 263 6.47 4.12 9.29
CA CYS A 263 5.54 3.78 10.35
C CYS A 263 5.51 4.90 11.39
N ILE A 264 4.35 5.51 11.59
CA ILE A 264 4.07 6.41 12.69
C ILE A 264 3.53 5.55 13.85
N VAL A 265 4.34 5.36 14.90
CA VAL A 265 3.95 4.60 16.09
C VAL A 265 3.42 5.56 17.15
N ILE A 266 2.14 5.47 17.47
CA ILE A 266 1.49 6.33 18.46
C ILE A 266 1.51 5.67 19.83
N LEU A 267 2.04 6.39 20.82
CA LEU A 267 2.07 6.06 22.24
C LEU A 267 1.07 6.94 22.99
N ASP A 268 0.58 6.44 24.13
CA ASP A 268 -0.28 7.19 25.04
C ASP A 268 0.56 7.79 26.18
N ALA A 269 0.66 9.11 26.25
CA ALA A 269 1.46 9.81 27.24
C ALA A 269 1.03 9.50 28.69
N THR A 270 -0.25 9.20 28.92
CA THR A 270 -0.76 8.93 30.29
C THR A 270 -0.44 7.52 30.76
N ARG A 271 -0.03 6.62 29.85
CA ARG A 271 0.30 5.22 30.14
C ARG A 271 1.79 4.92 30.01
N GLY A 272 2.56 5.80 29.39
CA GLY A 272 3.95 5.53 29.04
C GLY A 272 4.09 4.48 27.94
N ILE A 273 5.31 4.00 27.77
CA ILE A 273 5.65 2.95 26.81
C ILE A 273 5.45 1.56 27.43
N GLU A 274 4.69 0.70 26.77
CA GLU A 274 4.44 -0.67 27.22
C GLU A 274 5.08 -1.72 26.29
N ALA A 275 5.09 -2.98 26.71
CA ALA A 275 5.74 -4.07 25.97
C ALA A 275 5.21 -4.22 24.52
N GLN A 276 3.91 -4.02 24.30
CA GLN A 276 3.33 -4.11 22.95
C GLN A 276 3.78 -2.93 22.06
N ASP A 277 4.06 -1.75 22.61
CA ASP A 277 4.64 -0.63 21.86
C ASP A 277 6.06 -0.97 21.40
N VAL A 278 6.88 -1.49 22.32
CA VAL A 278 8.26 -1.93 22.03
C VAL A 278 8.26 -3.00 20.94
N ASN A 279 7.33 -3.96 21.00
CA ASN A 279 7.20 -5.01 19.97
C ASN A 279 6.84 -4.45 18.59
N ILE A 280 5.94 -3.45 18.52
CA ILE A 280 5.58 -2.79 17.25
C ILE A 280 6.80 -2.07 16.66
N ILE A 281 7.54 -1.33 17.49
CA ILE A 281 8.75 -0.59 17.06
C ILE A 281 9.82 -1.58 16.57
N ALA A 282 10.08 -2.65 17.33
CA ALA A 282 11.03 -3.69 16.95
C ALA A 282 10.61 -4.41 15.65
N LEU A 283 9.31 -4.61 15.41
CA LEU A 283 8.81 -5.19 14.17
C LEU A 283 9.02 -4.24 12.97
N ALA A 284 8.77 -2.95 13.15
CA ALA A 284 9.01 -1.94 12.11
C ALA A 284 10.50 -1.86 11.76
N GLU A 285 11.36 -1.89 12.78
CA GLU A 285 12.81 -1.93 12.66
C GLU A 285 13.29 -3.16 11.88
N LYS A 286 12.80 -4.35 12.26
CA LYS A 286 13.14 -5.62 11.61
C LYS A 286 12.76 -5.63 10.12
N ASN A 287 11.64 -4.98 9.79
CA ASN A 287 11.17 -4.80 8.42
C ASN A 287 11.77 -3.58 7.71
N ARG A 288 12.72 -2.88 8.36
CA ARG A 288 13.46 -1.72 7.84
C ARG A 288 12.55 -0.59 7.40
N LYS A 289 11.47 -0.36 8.15
CA LYS A 289 10.57 0.76 7.91
C LYS A 289 11.19 2.02 8.51
N GLY A 290 10.93 3.18 7.90
CA GLY A 290 11.17 4.44 8.61
C GLY A 290 10.26 4.48 9.84
N ILE A 291 10.71 5.05 10.94
CA ILE A 291 9.94 5.06 12.20
C ILE A 291 9.87 6.49 12.71
N VAL A 292 8.67 6.92 13.12
CA VAL A 292 8.43 8.13 13.89
C VAL A 292 7.57 7.75 15.09
N ILE A 293 7.96 8.19 16.29
CA ILE A 293 7.18 7.96 17.51
C ILE A 293 6.37 9.22 17.81
N LEU A 294 5.05 9.08 17.96
CA LEU A 294 4.19 10.15 18.43
C LEU A 294 3.71 9.85 19.84
N VAL A 295 4.06 10.69 20.80
CA VAL A 295 3.53 10.64 22.16
C VAL A 295 2.27 11.48 22.19
N ASN A 296 1.10 10.84 22.07
CA ASN A 296 -0.20 11.50 22.01
C ASN A 296 -0.81 11.68 23.41
N LYS A 297 -1.86 12.50 23.51
CA LYS A 297 -2.50 12.93 24.78
C LYS A 297 -1.57 13.73 25.68
N TRP A 298 -0.60 14.42 25.09
CA TRP A 298 0.35 15.25 25.84
C TRP A 298 -0.32 16.40 26.57
N ASP A 299 -1.55 16.79 26.19
CA ASP A 299 -2.38 17.75 26.89
C ASP A 299 -2.80 17.30 28.30
N LEU A 300 -2.86 15.99 28.56
CA LEU A 300 -3.28 15.42 29.85
C LEU A 300 -2.13 15.25 30.86
N VAL A 301 -0.89 15.46 30.43
CA VAL A 301 0.29 15.32 31.29
C VAL A 301 0.58 16.65 31.97
N GLU A 302 0.71 16.65 33.29
CA GLU A 302 1.24 17.79 34.04
C GLU A 302 2.74 17.96 33.74
N LYS A 303 3.14 19.19 33.43
CA LYS A 303 4.47 19.46 32.86
C LYS A 303 5.30 20.34 33.77
N ASP A 304 6.53 19.91 33.98
CA ASP A 304 7.64 20.74 34.44
C ASP A 304 8.69 20.91 33.31
N THR A 305 9.76 21.66 33.59
CA THR A 305 10.87 21.93 32.66
C THR A 305 11.58 20.67 32.15
N HIS A 306 11.52 19.55 32.89
CA HIS A 306 12.27 18.33 32.61
C HIS A 306 11.40 17.16 32.11
N THR A 307 10.07 17.29 32.14
CA THR A 307 9.12 16.22 31.87
C THR A 307 9.32 15.61 30.49
N THR A 308 9.47 16.46 29.47
CA THR A 308 9.68 16.03 28.07
C THR A 308 10.93 15.16 27.94
N LYS A 309 12.06 15.62 28.48
CA LYS A 309 13.35 14.92 28.38
C LYS A 309 13.33 13.59 29.13
N LYS A 310 12.75 13.55 30.33
CA LYS A 310 12.58 12.30 31.11
C LYS A 310 11.79 11.26 30.31
N PHE A 311 10.73 11.69 29.63
CA PHE A 311 9.89 10.80 28.82
C PHE A 311 10.63 10.29 27.57
N GLU A 312 11.41 11.14 26.90
CA GLU A 312 12.29 10.73 25.78
C GLU A 312 13.33 9.71 26.25
N ASP A 313 14.02 9.99 27.36
CA ASP A 313 15.04 9.10 27.92
C ASP A 313 14.45 7.73 28.29
N GLU A 314 13.23 7.71 28.86
CA GLU A 314 12.50 6.47 29.17
C GLU A 314 12.18 5.67 27.89
N ILE A 315 11.66 6.32 26.86
CA ILE A 315 11.35 5.68 25.57
C ILE A 315 12.62 5.09 24.98
N TYR A 316 13.71 5.86 24.87
CA TYR A 316 14.97 5.40 24.29
C TYR A 316 15.58 4.24 25.07
N SER A 317 15.50 4.26 26.40
CA SER A 317 15.95 3.15 27.24
C SER A 317 15.18 1.86 26.94
N ARG A 318 13.86 1.96 26.72
CA ARG A 318 12.97 0.81 26.47
C ARG A 318 13.08 0.24 25.06
N ILE A 319 13.43 1.06 24.07
CA ILE A 319 13.58 0.62 22.66
C ILE A 319 15.04 0.40 22.26
N ALA A 320 15.99 0.53 23.20
CA ALA A 320 17.40 0.31 22.95
C ALA A 320 17.64 -1.02 22.21
N PRO A 321 18.50 -1.04 21.16
CA PRO A 321 19.44 0.02 20.76
C PRO A 321 18.89 1.05 19.74
N ILE A 322 17.57 1.12 19.52
CA ILE A 322 16.96 1.98 18.49
C ILE A 322 16.90 3.46 18.98
N SER A 323 18.02 4.17 18.94
CA SER A 323 18.14 5.54 19.48
C SER A 323 17.95 6.67 18.46
N TYR A 324 17.84 6.34 17.18
CA TYR A 324 17.83 7.32 16.08
C TYR A 324 16.41 7.72 15.64
N VAL A 325 15.37 7.22 16.32
CA VAL A 325 13.98 7.46 15.96
C VAL A 325 13.51 8.80 16.53
N PRO A 326 12.93 9.69 15.71
CA PRO A 326 12.40 10.96 16.20
C PRO A 326 11.14 10.74 17.04
N ILE A 327 11.05 11.47 18.16
CA ILE A 327 9.92 11.47 19.09
C ILE A 327 9.22 12.82 19.01
N ILE A 328 7.90 12.83 18.85
CA ILE A 328 7.10 14.06 18.78
C ILE A 328 5.95 13.97 19.76
N PHE A 329 5.91 14.91 20.69
CA PHE A 329 4.82 15.07 21.63
C PHE A 329 3.67 15.81 20.96
N THR A 330 2.49 15.19 20.94
CA THR A 330 1.32 15.65 20.19
C THR A 330 0.06 15.57 21.06
N SER A 331 -0.98 16.26 20.61
CA SER A 331 -2.33 16.09 21.14
C SER A 331 -3.32 16.20 19.99
N VAL A 332 -3.98 15.09 19.69
CA VAL A 332 -5.01 15.06 18.64
C VAL A 332 -6.21 15.94 19.02
N VAL A 333 -6.60 15.94 20.30
CA VAL A 333 -7.76 16.71 20.81
C VAL A 333 -7.54 18.22 20.63
N THR A 334 -6.37 18.70 21.02
CA THR A 334 -6.01 20.13 20.90
C THR A 334 -5.40 20.48 19.54
N LYS A 335 -5.24 19.49 18.65
CA LYS A 335 -4.55 19.60 17.34
C LYS A 335 -3.09 20.06 17.45
N GLN A 336 -2.45 19.86 18.60
CA GLN A 336 -1.07 20.27 18.84
C GLN A 336 -0.09 19.40 18.04
N ARG A 337 0.77 20.04 17.24
CA ARG A 337 1.92 19.45 16.52
C ARG A 337 1.58 18.30 15.55
N ILE A 338 0.33 18.18 15.13
CA ILE A 338 -0.13 17.18 14.17
C ILE A 338 0.54 17.38 12.80
N HIS A 339 0.66 18.63 12.35
CA HIS A 339 1.34 18.95 11.10
C HIS A 339 2.84 18.62 11.16
N LYS A 340 3.51 18.93 12.28
CA LYS A 340 4.93 18.59 12.48
C LYS A 340 5.15 17.08 12.45
N ALA A 341 4.20 16.29 12.95
CA ALA A 341 4.28 14.84 12.88
C ALA A 341 4.34 14.30 11.45
N ILE A 342 3.53 14.87 10.54
CA ILE A 342 3.55 14.50 9.12
C ILE A 342 4.82 15.00 8.44
N GLU A 343 5.26 16.24 8.71
CA GLU A 343 6.51 16.79 8.18
C GLU A 343 7.71 15.88 8.50
N VAL A 344 7.85 15.49 9.76
CA VAL A 344 8.94 14.59 10.18
C VAL A 344 8.81 13.20 9.55
N ALA A 345 7.60 12.67 9.38
CA ALA A 345 7.42 11.38 8.68
C ALA A 345 7.87 11.46 7.21
N MET A 346 7.65 12.60 6.55
CA MET A 346 8.15 12.85 5.19
C MET A 346 9.67 13.00 5.17
N ASP A 347 10.26 13.70 6.13
CA ASP A 347 11.73 13.82 6.24
C ASP A 347 12.38 12.45 6.47
N VAL A 348 11.76 11.59 7.28
CA VAL A 348 12.19 10.20 7.47
C VAL A 348 12.10 9.39 6.17
N TYR A 349 11.08 9.61 5.35
CA TYR A 349 11.00 8.98 4.02
C TYR A 349 12.12 9.46 3.09
N GLU A 350 12.40 10.77 3.06
CA GLU A 350 13.51 11.33 2.27
C GLU A 350 14.87 10.80 2.73
N ASN A 351 15.08 10.67 4.04
CA ASN A 351 16.27 10.04 4.62
C ASN A 351 16.40 8.57 4.19
N LYS A 352 15.28 7.87 4.04
CA LYS A 352 15.23 6.47 3.62
C LYS A 352 15.55 6.27 2.14
N THR A 353 15.11 7.18 1.26
CA THR A 353 15.36 7.11 -0.18
C THR A 353 16.66 7.78 -0.62
N ARG A 354 17.37 8.43 0.30
CA ARG A 354 18.61 9.16 0.05
C ARG A 354 19.68 8.30 -0.62
N LYS A 355 20.19 8.79 -1.75
CA LYS A 355 21.35 8.22 -2.46
C LYS A 355 22.60 9.02 -2.11
N ILE A 356 23.65 8.33 -1.65
CA ILE A 356 24.93 8.92 -1.32
C ILE A 356 25.94 8.50 -2.40
N PRO A 357 26.62 9.47 -3.06
CA PRO A 357 27.67 9.17 -4.01
C PRO A 357 28.77 8.32 -3.37
N THR A 358 29.26 7.33 -4.12
CA THR A 358 30.27 6.41 -3.62
C THR A 358 31.57 7.12 -3.22
N SER A 359 32.00 8.15 -3.97
CA SER A 359 33.16 8.98 -3.59
C SER A 359 32.97 9.57 -2.18
N LYS A 360 31.86 10.27 -1.96
CA LYS A 360 31.53 10.90 -0.67
C LYS A 360 31.49 9.90 0.50
N LEU A 361 31.00 8.67 0.28
CA LEU A 361 31.04 7.61 1.29
C LEU A 361 32.48 7.25 1.68
N ASN A 362 33.35 7.06 0.68
CA ASN A 362 34.73 6.65 0.91
C ASN A 362 35.57 7.79 1.52
N ASP A 363 35.38 9.02 1.04
CA ASP A 363 36.11 10.21 1.52
C ASP A 363 35.85 10.51 3.00
N LEU A 364 34.65 10.18 3.50
CA LEU A 364 34.27 10.41 4.90
C LEU A 364 34.54 9.20 5.81
N LEU A 365 34.20 7.98 5.38
CA LEU A 365 34.24 6.80 6.25
C LEU A 365 35.59 6.08 6.27
N LEU A 366 36.37 6.10 5.18
CA LEU A 366 37.69 5.44 5.20
C LEU A 366 38.65 6.10 6.20
N PRO A 367 38.73 7.45 6.33
CA PRO A 367 39.54 8.07 7.38
C PRO A 367 39.12 7.68 8.80
N ASP A 368 37.82 7.55 9.06
CA ASP A 368 37.30 7.09 10.37
C ASP A 368 37.68 5.63 10.67
N ILE A 369 37.70 4.78 9.64
CA ILE A 369 38.14 3.38 9.72
C ILE A 369 39.66 3.33 9.95
N ASP A 370 40.44 4.17 9.30
CA ASP A 370 41.90 4.19 9.48
C ASP A 370 42.28 4.70 10.88
N ARG A 371 41.55 5.68 11.41
CA ARG A 371 41.73 6.16 12.80
C ARG A 371 41.33 5.11 13.83
N TYR A 372 40.27 4.35 13.59
CA TYR A 372 39.80 3.29 14.48
C TYR A 372 39.56 1.99 13.67
N PRO A 373 40.63 1.22 13.39
CA PRO A 373 40.55 0.05 12.52
C PRO A 373 39.82 -1.11 13.17
N PRO A 374 39.25 -2.05 12.38
CA PRO A 374 38.64 -3.23 12.93
C PRO A 374 39.68 -4.05 13.71
N PRO A 375 39.30 -4.63 14.87
CA PRO A 375 40.24 -5.39 15.69
C PRO A 375 40.77 -6.61 14.92
N ALA A 376 42.06 -6.89 15.10
CA ALA A 376 42.67 -8.07 14.52
C ALA A 376 42.10 -9.35 15.16
N ILE A 377 41.73 -10.34 14.35
CA ILE A 377 41.23 -11.63 14.81
C ILE A 377 42.19 -12.72 14.34
N LYS A 378 42.66 -13.55 15.28
CA LYS A 378 43.63 -14.64 15.00
C LYS A 378 44.89 -14.13 14.27
N GLY A 379 45.42 -12.98 14.69
CA GLY A 379 46.59 -12.35 14.08
C GLY A 379 46.37 -11.77 12.66
N LYS A 380 45.14 -11.79 12.15
CA LYS A 380 44.81 -11.26 10.83
C LYS A 380 44.17 -9.89 10.92
N PHE A 381 44.74 -8.92 10.22
CA PHE A 381 44.20 -7.57 10.11
C PHE A 381 43.09 -7.52 9.06
N ILE A 382 41.96 -6.93 9.44
CA ILE A 382 40.84 -6.67 8.54
C ILE A 382 41.07 -5.31 7.89
N LYS A 383 41.08 -5.26 6.57
CA LYS A 383 41.21 -4.02 5.79
C LYS A 383 39.95 -3.82 4.96
N ILE A 384 39.21 -2.75 5.26
CA ILE A 384 38.10 -2.26 4.44
C ILE A 384 38.71 -1.32 3.40
N LYS A 385 38.44 -1.58 2.11
CA LYS A 385 39.08 -0.84 1.00
C LYS A 385 38.13 0.09 0.27
N TYR A 386 36.84 -0.22 0.34
CA TYR A 386 35.84 0.40 -0.51
C TYR A 386 34.45 0.22 0.10
N ILE A 387 33.65 1.27 0.05
CA ILE A 387 32.29 1.32 0.59
C ILE A 387 31.37 1.81 -0.52
N THR A 388 30.21 1.20 -0.71
CA THR A 388 29.19 1.71 -1.66
C THR A 388 27.79 1.48 -1.12
N GLN A 389 26.85 2.36 -1.49
CA GLN A 389 25.43 2.10 -1.29
C GLN A 389 24.92 1.14 -2.38
N LEU A 390 24.08 0.18 -2.01
CA LEU A 390 23.40 -0.72 -2.93
C LEU A 390 22.05 -0.11 -3.37
N PRO A 391 21.59 -0.36 -4.60
CA PRO A 391 20.31 0.14 -5.10
C PRO A 391 19.15 -0.68 -4.52
N THR A 392 18.85 -0.48 -3.24
CA THR A 392 17.77 -1.16 -2.51
C THR A 392 16.79 -0.16 -1.91
N HIS A 393 15.53 -0.57 -1.70
CA HIS A 393 14.48 0.28 -1.09
C HIS A 393 14.77 0.77 0.34
N ASN A 394 15.77 0.18 1.01
CA ASN A 394 16.24 0.61 2.33
C ASN A 394 17.74 0.92 2.24
N PRO A 395 18.27 1.91 2.98
CA PRO A 395 19.69 2.24 2.95
C PRO A 395 20.56 1.02 3.33
N THR A 396 21.23 0.47 2.32
CA THR A 396 22.09 -0.70 2.48
C THR A 396 23.47 -0.38 1.94
N PHE A 397 24.49 -0.57 2.77
CA PHE A 397 25.87 -0.21 2.48
C PHE A 397 26.74 -1.46 2.46
N ALA A 398 27.45 -1.67 1.37
CA ALA A 398 28.40 -2.74 1.20
C ALA A 398 29.82 -2.25 1.48
N PHE A 399 30.44 -2.81 2.51
CA PHE A 399 31.84 -2.62 2.91
C PHE A 399 32.66 -3.78 2.34
N PHE A 400 33.56 -3.48 1.42
CA PHE A 400 34.42 -4.48 0.79
C PHE A 400 35.73 -4.59 1.56
N CYS A 401 35.98 -5.79 2.09
CA CYS A 401 37.15 -6.07 2.93
C CYS A 401 37.78 -7.43 2.61
N ASN A 402 39.01 -7.64 3.07
CA ASN A 402 39.72 -8.91 2.89
C ASN A 402 39.12 -10.08 3.68
N LEU A 403 38.53 -9.83 4.85
CA LEU A 403 38.08 -10.85 5.81
C LEU A 403 36.70 -10.48 6.43
N PRO A 404 35.62 -10.45 5.64
CA PRO A 404 34.29 -10.03 6.11
C PRO A 404 33.76 -10.87 7.28
N GLN A 405 34.07 -12.16 7.32
CA GLN A 405 33.64 -13.09 8.37
C GLN A 405 34.22 -12.77 9.76
N TYR A 406 35.22 -11.90 9.85
CA TYR A 406 35.85 -11.49 11.11
C TYR A 406 35.37 -10.13 11.60
N VAL A 407 34.55 -9.41 10.84
CA VAL A 407 33.93 -8.19 11.35
C VAL A 407 32.86 -8.57 12.38
N LYS A 408 32.98 -8.05 13.60
CA LYS A 408 32.08 -8.35 14.72
C LYS A 408 31.10 -7.20 14.95
N GLU A 409 29.97 -7.54 15.56
CA GLU A 409 28.87 -6.61 15.83
C GLU A 409 29.30 -5.29 16.51
N PRO A 410 30.20 -5.26 17.52
CA PRO A 410 30.62 -3.99 18.12
C PRO A 410 31.24 -3.02 17.10
N TYR A 411 32.02 -3.53 16.15
CA TYR A 411 32.62 -2.71 15.10
C TYR A 411 31.56 -2.31 14.05
N MET A 412 30.58 -3.17 13.77
CA MET A 412 29.44 -2.81 12.93
C MET A 412 28.65 -1.65 13.54
N ARG A 413 28.39 -1.66 14.85
CA ARG A 413 27.73 -0.56 15.57
C ARG A 413 28.57 0.73 15.55
N TYR A 414 29.89 0.64 15.68
CA TYR A 414 30.78 1.79 15.50
C TYR A 414 30.61 2.41 14.10
N LEU A 415 30.65 1.59 13.05
CA LEU A 415 30.45 2.06 11.68
C LEU A 415 29.05 2.65 11.47
N GLU A 416 28.02 2.03 12.05
CA GLU A 416 26.65 2.55 12.00
C GLU A 416 26.59 3.97 12.60
N ASN A 417 27.18 4.17 13.77
CA ASN A 417 27.21 5.47 14.43
C ASN A 417 27.99 6.51 13.62
N ARG A 418 29.15 6.14 13.05
CA ARG A 418 29.89 7.01 12.12
C ARG A 418 29.05 7.41 10.92
N MET A 419 28.32 6.46 10.34
CA MET A 419 27.42 6.75 9.22
C MET A 419 26.31 7.75 9.61
N ARG A 420 25.72 7.60 10.79
CA ARG A 420 24.67 8.51 11.30
C ARG A 420 25.19 9.91 11.65
N GLU A 421 26.48 10.05 11.96
CA GLU A 421 27.10 11.36 12.20
C GLU A 421 27.43 12.10 10.90
N HIS A 422 27.87 11.39 9.86
CA HIS A 422 28.18 11.99 8.56
C HIS A 422 26.95 12.23 7.69
N PHE A 423 25.90 11.43 7.89
CA PHE A 423 24.71 11.43 7.06
C PHE A 423 23.46 11.35 7.94
N ASP A 424 22.51 12.24 7.67
CA ASP A 424 21.22 12.18 8.36
C ASP A 424 20.42 10.93 7.93
N PHE A 425 20.34 9.98 8.85
CA PHE A 425 19.49 8.79 8.81
C PHE A 425 18.52 8.75 9.99
N THR A 426 18.12 9.93 10.48
CA THR A 426 17.10 10.05 11.52
C THR A 426 15.84 9.31 11.10
N GLY A 427 15.33 8.46 11.99
CA GLY A 427 14.16 7.61 11.79
C GLY A 427 14.37 6.41 10.87
N VAL A 428 15.58 6.17 10.34
CA VAL A 428 15.81 5.15 9.31
C VAL A 428 16.77 4.04 9.75
N PRO A 429 16.37 2.76 9.61
CA PRO A 429 17.26 1.63 9.79
C PRO A 429 18.25 1.51 8.64
N ILE A 430 19.54 1.43 8.97
CA ILE A 430 20.61 1.23 7.98
C ILE A 430 21.16 -0.19 8.05
N ARG A 431 21.40 -0.80 6.88
CA ARG A 431 21.95 -2.15 6.80
C ARG A 431 23.41 -2.10 6.36
N LEU A 432 24.31 -2.63 7.18
CA LEU A 432 25.70 -2.83 6.80
C LEU A 432 25.92 -4.26 6.32
N LEU A 433 26.57 -4.43 5.17
CA LEU A 433 26.95 -5.71 4.60
C LEU A 433 28.46 -5.73 4.38
N PHE A 434 29.12 -6.78 4.82
CA PHE A 434 30.56 -6.97 4.60
C PHE A 434 30.77 -8.02 3.53
N LYS A 435 31.45 -7.65 2.45
CA LYS A 435 31.72 -8.53 1.31
C LYS A 435 33.22 -8.72 1.12
N LYS A 436 33.61 -9.91 0.67
CA LYS A 436 34.96 -10.14 0.18
C LYS A 436 35.06 -9.49 -1.20
N LYS A 437 36.12 -8.71 -1.42
CA LYS A 437 36.44 -8.22 -2.76
C LYS A 437 36.87 -9.37 -3.65
#